data_AF-A0A8T6WF05-F1
#
_entry.id   AF-A0A8T6WF05-F1
#
_cell.length_a   1.000
_cell.length_b   1.000
_cell.length_c   1.000
_cell.angle_alpha   90.00
_cell.angle_beta   90.00
_cell.angle_gamma   90.00
#
_symmetry.space_group_name_H-M   'P 1'
#
loop_
_entity.id
_entity.type
_entity.pdbx_description
1 polymer ?
#
loop_
_entity_poly.entity_id
_entity_poly.type
_entity_poly.pdbx_seq_one_letter_code
_entity_poly.pdbx_strand_id
1 'polypeptide(L)'
;MEWDTDLVITEGAFDAIVAGPNAVPLLGSTLRSNSKLFMKILQKDTPVFLALDPDAAKKEQRIIKTLLNYGVEVYKIDTSGYEDVAEMGREEFTRRKENALFVDESDYLLETAILSI
;
A
#
# COMPACT_ATOMS: atom_id res chain seq x y z
N MET A 1 -14.87 -6.36 2.77
CA MET A 1 -13.77 -5.82 3.58
C MET A 1 -13.70 -6.66 4.83
N GLU A 2 -12.75 -7.59 4.82
CA GLU A 2 -12.40 -8.44 5.93
C GLU A 2 -11.30 -7.70 6.70
N TRP A 3 -11.59 -7.33 7.95
CA TRP A 3 -10.70 -6.46 8.73
C TRP A 3 -9.76 -7.25 9.64
N ASP A 4 -10.02 -8.54 9.79
CA ASP A 4 -9.23 -9.47 10.60
C ASP A 4 -8.08 -10.11 9.77
N THR A 5 -7.92 -9.67 8.52
CA THR A 5 -6.88 -10.06 7.56
C THR A 5 -6.22 -8.81 6.99
N ASP A 6 -5.09 -8.95 6.31
CA ASP A 6 -4.43 -7.82 5.64
C ASP A 6 -5.34 -7.16 4.57
N LEU A 7 -5.15 -5.86 4.36
CA LEU A 7 -5.84 -5.06 3.36
C LEU A 7 -4.86 -4.57 2.29
N VAL A 8 -5.14 -4.83 1.02
CA VAL A 8 -4.36 -4.25 -0.09
C VAL A 8 -4.95 -2.90 -0.50
N ILE A 9 -4.10 -1.90 -0.69
CA ILE A 9 -4.46 -0.61 -1.30
C ILE A 9 -3.75 -0.47 -2.64
N THR A 10 -4.53 -0.24 -3.70
CA THR A 10 -4.06 -0.09 -5.08
C THR A 10 -4.41 1.29 -5.65
N GLU A 11 -3.88 1.65 -6.82
CA GLU A 11 -4.18 2.94 -7.45
C GLU A 11 -5.55 2.90 -8.17
N GLY A 12 -5.74 1.93 -9.06
CA GLY A 12 -6.91 1.77 -9.93
C GLY A 12 -7.86 0.62 -9.53
N ALA A 13 -9.09 0.68 -10.07
CA ALA A 13 -10.10 -0.35 -9.81
C ALA A 13 -9.72 -1.71 -10.42
N PHE A 14 -9.05 -1.73 -11.58
CA PHE A 14 -8.62 -2.97 -12.23
C PHE A 14 -7.49 -3.65 -11.45
N ASP A 15 -6.59 -2.87 -10.85
CA ASP A 15 -5.58 -3.36 -9.92
C ASP A 15 -6.21 -4.10 -8.73
N ALA A 16 -7.27 -3.52 -8.15
CA ALA A 16 -7.97 -4.14 -7.02
C ALA A 16 -8.59 -5.51 -7.41
N ILE A 17 -9.04 -5.67 -8.65
CA ILE A 17 -9.55 -6.97 -9.16
C ILE A 17 -8.42 -8.02 -9.22
N VAL A 18 -7.22 -7.61 -9.63
CA VAL A 18 -6.04 -8.48 -9.66
C VAL A 18 -5.59 -8.82 -8.25
N ALA A 19 -5.50 -7.80 -7.39
CA ALA A 19 -5.02 -7.90 -6.02
C ALA A 19 -5.86 -8.80 -5.11
N GLY A 20 -7.16 -8.92 -5.41
CA GLY A 20 -8.04 -9.91 -4.80
C GLY A 20 -9.19 -9.30 -3.97
N PRO A 21 -9.92 -10.13 -3.23
CA PRO A 21 -11.21 -9.75 -2.64
C PRO A 21 -11.11 -8.75 -1.49
N ASN A 22 -9.94 -8.59 -0.87
CA ASN A 22 -9.68 -7.61 0.20
C ASN A 22 -8.73 -6.51 -0.26
N ALA A 23 -9.07 -5.87 -1.38
CA ALA A 23 -8.34 -4.76 -1.96
C ALA A 23 -9.23 -3.51 -2.11
N VAL A 24 -8.65 -2.32 -1.98
CA VAL A 24 -9.34 -1.03 -2.16
C VAL A 24 -8.52 -0.11 -3.08
N PRO A 25 -9.13 0.40 -4.17
CA PRO A 25 -8.46 1.35 -5.05
C PRO A 25 -8.57 2.79 -4.52
N LEU A 26 -7.53 3.60 -4.74
CA LEU A 26 -7.51 5.02 -4.40
C LEU A 26 -8.22 5.90 -5.43
N LEU A 27 -8.30 5.47 -6.70
CA LEU A 27 -9.01 6.15 -7.78
C LEU A 27 -8.63 7.62 -7.93
N GLY A 28 -7.33 7.91 -8.00
CA GLY A 28 -6.79 9.27 -8.12
C GLY A 28 -6.90 10.10 -6.83
N SER A 29 -7.35 9.51 -5.73
CA SER A 29 -7.35 10.14 -4.41
C SER A 29 -6.11 9.75 -3.59
N THR A 30 -6.13 10.06 -2.29
CA THR A 30 -5.08 9.68 -1.34
C THR A 30 -5.73 9.22 -0.04
N LEU A 31 -5.05 8.34 0.70
CA LEU A 31 -5.53 7.88 2.00
C LEU A 31 -5.37 8.97 3.06
N ARG A 32 -6.40 9.82 3.19
CA ARG A 32 -6.41 10.90 4.19
C ARG A 32 -6.68 10.32 5.59
N SER A 33 -6.03 10.89 6.61
CA SER A 33 -6.18 10.47 8.01
C SER A 33 -7.60 10.63 8.58
N ASN A 34 -8.43 11.49 7.98
CA ASN A 34 -9.84 11.65 8.35
C ASN A 34 -10.81 10.82 7.48
N SER A 35 -10.30 9.99 6.57
CA SER A 35 -11.14 9.13 5.73
C SER A 35 -11.74 8.00 6.56
N LYS A 36 -12.95 7.57 6.20
CA LYS A 36 -13.60 6.42 6.86
C LYS A 36 -12.74 5.14 6.75
N LEU A 37 -12.06 4.97 5.61
CA LEU A 37 -11.16 3.85 5.37
C LEU A 37 -9.99 3.86 6.37
N PHE A 38 -9.27 4.98 6.46
CA PHE A 38 -8.16 5.12 7.39
C PHE A 38 -8.59 4.92 8.84
N MET A 39 -9.67 5.58 9.27
CA MET A 39 -10.19 5.40 10.63
C MET A 39 -10.58 3.95 10.91
N LYS A 40 -11.06 3.22 9.89
CA LYS A 40 -11.44 1.81 10.05
C LYS A 40 -10.23 0.89 10.14
N ILE A 41 -9.18 1.15 9.34
CA ILE A 41 -7.87 0.47 9.45
C ILE A 41 -7.35 0.60 10.88
N LEU A 42 -7.33 1.83 11.43
CA LEU A 42 -6.86 2.07 12.81
C LEU A 42 -7.73 1.36 13.86
N GLN A 43 -9.05 1.44 13.73
CA GLN A 43 -9.98 0.80 14.68
C GLN A 43 -9.88 -0.72 14.71
N LYS A 44 -9.39 -1.32 13.61
CA LYS A 44 -9.32 -2.76 13.42
C LYS A 44 -7.91 -3.30 13.49
N ASP A 45 -6.91 -2.43 13.62
CA ASP A 45 -5.50 -2.79 13.61
C ASP A 45 -5.12 -3.64 12.38
N THR A 46 -5.68 -3.26 11.23
CA THR A 46 -5.57 -4.05 10.00
C THR A 46 -4.23 -3.78 9.30
N PRO A 47 -3.37 -4.78 9.06
CA PRO A 47 -2.13 -4.60 8.30
C PRO A 47 -2.43 -4.15 6.87
N VAL A 48 -1.60 -3.25 6.33
CA VAL A 48 -1.81 -2.64 5.01
C VAL A 48 -0.68 -3.02 4.06
N PHE A 49 -1.05 -3.58 2.91
CA PHE A 49 -0.16 -3.80 1.77
C PHE A 49 -0.40 -2.73 0.73
N LEU A 50 0.64 -2.00 0.33
CA LEU A 50 0.59 -0.99 -0.70
C LEU A 50 1.13 -1.55 -2.02
N ALA A 51 0.34 -1.44 -3.08
CA ALA A 51 0.72 -1.75 -4.44
C ALA A 51 0.27 -0.59 -5.34
N LEU A 52 0.97 0.54 -5.26
CA LEU A 52 0.70 1.69 -6.11
C LEU A 52 1.56 1.64 -7.38
N ASP A 53 1.07 2.32 -8.42
CA ASP A 53 1.77 2.44 -9.69
C ASP A 53 3.16 3.05 -9.50
N PRO A 54 4.17 2.67 -10.30
CA PRO A 54 5.54 3.16 -10.12
C PRO A 54 5.70 4.69 -10.17
N ASP A 55 4.80 5.39 -10.86
CA ASP A 55 4.79 6.86 -10.95
C ASP A 55 4.19 7.55 -9.71
N ALA A 56 3.52 6.80 -8.84
CA ALA A 56 2.86 7.29 -7.63
C ALA A 56 3.78 7.30 -6.38
N ALA A 57 5.09 7.13 -6.55
CA ALA A 57 6.08 7.01 -5.46
C ALA A 57 5.95 8.10 -4.36
N LYS A 58 5.76 9.37 -4.72
CA LYS A 58 5.57 10.46 -3.74
C LYS A 58 4.29 10.29 -2.91
N LYS A 59 3.22 9.80 -3.53
CA LYS A 59 1.94 9.54 -2.87
C LYS A 59 2.07 8.35 -1.94
N GLU A 60 2.69 7.26 -2.42
CA GLU A 60 2.99 6.06 -1.63
C GLU A 60 3.74 6.41 -0.35
N GLN A 61 4.86 7.13 -0.48
CA GLN A 61 5.70 7.56 0.64
C GLN A 61 4.92 8.39 1.69
N ARG A 62 4.01 9.27 1.24
CA ARG A 62 3.14 10.04 2.14
C ARG A 62 2.15 9.15 2.89
N ILE A 63 1.59 8.15 2.21
CA ILE A 63 0.64 7.20 2.81
C ILE A 63 1.36 6.33 3.83
N ILE A 64 2.51 5.76 3.48
CA ILE A 64 3.39 4.98 4.37
C ILE A 64 3.67 5.77 5.64
N LYS A 65 4.20 7.00 5.51
CA LYS A 65 4.47 7.87 6.66
C LYS A 65 3.27 8.06 7.56
N THR A 66 2.11 8.29 6.96
CA THR A 66 0.88 8.55 7.70
C THR A 66 0.42 7.28 8.44
N LEU A 67 0.56 6.10 7.85
CA LEU A 67 0.20 4.83 8.48
C LEU A 67 1.17 4.46 9.61
N LEU A 68 2.48 4.54 9.37
CA LEU A 68 3.52 4.27 10.36
C LEU A 68 3.41 5.20 11.58
N ASN A 69 3.15 6.50 11.37
CA ASN A 69 2.95 7.46 12.46
C ASN A 69 1.79 7.10 13.40
N TYR A 70 0.85 6.28 12.96
CA TYR A 70 -0.29 5.80 13.75
C TYR A 70 -0.12 4.34 14.19
N GLY A 71 1.08 3.76 13.99
CA GLY A 71 1.42 2.40 14.42
C GLY A 71 0.84 1.29 13.54
N VAL A 72 0.39 1.60 12.32
CA VAL A 72 -0.11 0.57 11.41
C VAL A 72 1.05 -0.20 10.79
N GLU A 73 0.93 -1.52 10.76
CA GLU A 73 1.84 -2.41 10.06
C GLU A 73 1.71 -2.23 8.54
N VAL A 74 2.80 -1.85 7.86
CA VAL A 74 2.78 -1.53 6.43
C VAL A 74 3.77 -2.40 5.66
N TYR A 75 3.31 -2.93 4.54
CA TYR A 75 4.08 -3.70 3.59
C TYR A 75 4.06 -3.04 2.22
N LYS A 76 5.20 -3.00 1.55
CA LYS A 76 5.33 -2.50 0.18
C LYS A 76 5.48 -3.68 -0.79
N ILE A 77 4.55 -3.76 -1.73
CA ILE A 77 4.61 -4.72 -2.84
C ILE A 77 5.43 -4.08 -3.95
N ASP A 78 6.43 -4.79 -4.45
CA ASP A 78 7.21 -4.34 -5.60
C ASP A 78 6.33 -4.31 -6.85
N THR A 79 6.11 -3.14 -7.44
CA THR A 79 5.38 -2.96 -8.71
C THR A 79 6.32 -2.71 -9.89
N SER A 80 7.64 -2.78 -9.69
CA SER A 80 8.61 -2.51 -10.75
C SER A 80 8.48 -3.46 -11.94
N GLY A 81 8.69 -2.92 -13.14
CA GLY A 81 8.59 -3.67 -14.40
C GLY A 81 7.19 -3.78 -15.00
N TYR A 82 6.18 -3.17 -14.37
CA TYR A 82 4.81 -3.07 -14.88
C TYR A 82 4.32 -1.61 -14.86
N GLU A 83 3.42 -1.23 -15.77
CA GLU A 83 2.81 0.12 -15.74
C GLU A 83 1.87 0.26 -14.55
N ASP A 84 1.08 -0.78 -14.29
CA ASP A 84 0.16 -0.88 -13.16
C ASP A 84 0.06 -2.33 -12.64
N VAL A 85 -0.71 -2.54 -11.57
CA VAL A 85 -0.93 -3.87 -11.01
C VAL A 85 -1.83 -4.72 -11.91
N ALA A 86 -2.73 -4.11 -12.68
CA ALA A 86 -3.59 -4.82 -13.62
C ALA A 86 -2.80 -5.57 -14.71
N GLU A 87 -1.71 -4.98 -15.21
CA GLU A 87 -0.79 -5.59 -16.18
C GLU A 87 0.02 -6.77 -15.60
N MET A 88 0.32 -6.74 -14.30
CA MET A 88 1.11 -7.76 -13.61
C MET A 88 0.44 -9.14 -13.63
N GLY A 89 -0.89 -9.17 -13.57
CA GLY A 89 -1.67 -10.40 -13.46
C GLY A 89 -1.63 -11.03 -12.06
N ARG A 90 -2.61 -11.90 -11.78
CA ARG A 90 -2.90 -12.38 -10.41
C ARG A 90 -1.82 -13.28 -9.82
N GLU A 91 -1.22 -14.15 -10.63
CA GLU A 91 -0.21 -15.11 -10.16
C GLU A 91 1.06 -14.38 -9.69
N GLU A 92 1.57 -13.49 -10.54
CA GLU A 92 2.74 -12.67 -10.20
C GLU A 92 2.44 -11.71 -9.05
N PHE A 93 1.27 -11.07 -9.03
CA PHE A 93 0.86 -10.22 -7.90
C PHE A 93 0.89 -10.99 -6.58
N THR A 94 0.34 -12.22 -6.56
CA THR A 94 0.34 -13.06 -5.35
C THR A 94 1.76 -13.37 -4.91
N ARG A 95 2.63 -13.75 -5.85
CA ARG A 95 4.05 -13.99 -5.58
C ARG A 95 4.74 -12.75 -4.99
N ARG A 96 4.48 -11.56 -5.55
CA ARG A 96 5.08 -10.30 -5.05
C ARG A 96 4.53 -9.88 -3.69
N LYS A 97 3.25 -10.12 -3.43
CA LYS A 97 2.64 -9.90 -2.12
C LYS A 97 3.26 -10.79 -1.04
N GLU A 98 3.48 -12.08 -1.33
CA GLU A 98 4.14 -13.01 -0.41
C GLU A 98 5.59 -12.60 -0.08
N ASN A 99 6.25 -11.88 -0.99
CA ASN A 99 7.61 -11.36 -0.83
C ASN A 99 7.64 -9.85 -0.53
N ALA A 100 6.51 -9.26 -0.11
CA ALA A 100 6.43 -7.84 0.14
C ALA A 100 7.39 -7.40 1.26
N LEU A 101 7.97 -6.22 1.10
CA LEU A 101 8.91 -5.68 2.06
C LEU A 101 8.13 -5.07 3.22
N PHE A 102 8.38 -5.57 4.43
CA PHE A 102 7.94 -4.90 5.64
C PHE A 102 8.64 -3.54 5.74
N VAL A 103 7.87 -2.48 5.95
CA VAL A 103 8.41 -1.13 6.08
C VAL A 103 8.63 -0.85 7.56
N ASP A 104 9.88 -0.99 8.00
CA ASP A 104 10.26 -0.56 9.34
C ASP A 104 10.36 0.97 9.43
N GLU A 105 10.04 1.51 10.61
CA GLU A 105 10.11 2.95 10.86
C GLU A 105 11.54 3.48 10.68
N SER A 106 12.56 2.71 11.07
CA SER A 106 13.96 3.14 10.93
C SER A 106 14.43 3.14 9.48
N ASP A 107 14.05 2.12 8.69
CA ASP A 107 14.34 2.04 7.25
C ASP A 107 13.69 3.19 6.49
N TYR A 108 12.44 3.52 6.83
CA TYR A 108 11.72 4.64 6.25
C TYR A 108 12.40 5.99 6.53
N LEU A 109 12.84 6.21 7.77
CA LEU A 109 13.53 7.44 8.17
C LEU A 109 14.87 7.59 7.44
N LEU A 110 15.61 6.49 7.26
CA LEU A 110 16.84 6.44 6.48
C LEU A 110 16.60 6.80 5.00
N GLU A 111 15.61 6.19 4.35
CA GLU A 111 15.27 6.48 2.94
C GLU A 111 14.88 7.96 2.77
N THR A 112 14.06 8.49 3.69
CA THR A 112 13.64 9.90 3.68
C THR A 112 14.82 10.85 3.83
N ALA A 113 15.78 10.53 4.70
CA ALA A 113 16.97 11.36 4.92
C ALA A 113 17.86 11.42 3.68
N ILE A 114 18.04 10.30 2.97
CA ILE A 114 18.85 10.22 1.73
C ILE A 114 18.22 11.02 0.59
N LEU A 115 16.89 10.95 0.42
CA LEU A 115 16.16 11.65 -0.65
C LEU A 115 16.03 13.17 -0.42
N SER A 116 16.41 13.65 0.76
CA SER A 116 16.31 15.07 1.15
C SER A 116 17.62 15.86 0.91
N ILE A 117 18.64 15.22 0.31
CA ILE A 117 19.97 15.78 0.00
C ILE A 117 20.10 15.98 -1.52
#